data_AF-A0A947YW66-F1
#
_entry.id   AF-A0A947YW66-F1
#
_cell.length_a   1.000
_cell.length_b   1.000
_cell.length_c   1.000
_cell.angle_alpha   90.00
_cell.angle_beta   90.00
_cell.angle_gamma   90.00
#
_symmetry.space_group_name_H-M   'P 1'
#
loop_
_entity.id
_entity.type
_entity.pdbx_description
1 polymer ?
#
loop_
_entity_poly.entity_id
_entity_poly.type
_entity_poly.pdbx_seq_one_letter_code
_entity_poly.pdbx_strand_id
1 'polypeptide(L)'
;MKKLFLFVPALIYITGCYRTEFIRPTEIVKLNNTASIQVGTTSHTTSSYNYSTKSTSYSTSYSPVMSHSYRTLLKPDGTTTPHIGGFSYITIFTTNGGQYKVEYPIQASINGENIKLAGKNFPEQDIRIVDIHKASVTTYDGSSTYMIVMLVSVVITGIIMGVYLSSSSEDESYKKFHP
;
A
#
# COMPACT_ATOMS: atom_id res chain seq x y z
N MET A 1 -5.89 -6.18 30.24
CA MET A 1 -6.05 -6.55 28.81
C MET A 1 -6.39 -5.38 27.87
N LYS A 2 -6.08 -4.11 28.21
CA LYS A 2 -6.36 -2.95 27.32
C LYS A 2 -5.29 -2.67 26.25
N LYS A 3 -4.07 -3.21 26.41
CA LYS A 3 -2.92 -2.88 25.54
C LYS A 3 -2.82 -3.73 24.26
N LEU A 4 -3.52 -4.87 24.18
CA LEU A 4 -3.47 -5.75 23.01
C LEU A 4 -4.36 -5.23 21.85
N PHE A 5 -5.44 -4.52 22.17
CA PHE A 5 -6.45 -4.08 21.19
C PHE A 5 -5.99 -2.99 20.22
N LEU A 6 -4.99 -2.19 20.61
CA LEU A 6 -4.41 -1.15 19.74
C LEU A 6 -3.31 -1.70 18.82
N PHE A 7 -2.79 -2.90 19.08
CA PHE A 7 -1.62 -3.42 18.38
C PHE A 7 -1.96 -4.03 17.01
N VAL A 8 -3.13 -4.64 16.86
CA VAL A 8 -3.51 -5.38 15.65
C VAL A 8 -3.86 -4.45 14.46
N PRO A 9 -4.64 -3.36 14.62
CA PRO A 9 -4.88 -2.43 13.52
C PRO A 9 -3.61 -1.71 13.07
N ALA A 10 -2.72 -1.40 14.02
CA ALA A 10 -1.45 -0.73 13.74
C ALA A 10 -0.50 -1.61 12.93
N LEU A 11 -0.42 -2.92 13.20
CA LEU A 11 0.43 -3.84 12.45
C LEU A 11 0.01 -4.00 10.97
N ILE A 12 -1.30 -4.02 10.70
CA ILE A 12 -1.82 -4.18 9.32
C ILE A 12 -1.62 -2.89 8.51
N TYR A 13 -1.70 -1.73 9.16
CA TYR A 13 -1.41 -0.44 8.52
C TYR A 13 0.05 -0.32 8.05
N ILE A 14 0.97 -1.05 8.69
CA ILE A 14 2.41 -0.99 8.38
C ILE A 14 2.75 -1.92 7.20
N THR A 15 2.09 -3.06 7.07
CA THR A 15 2.30 -4.01 5.97
C THR A 15 1.34 -3.73 4.82
N GLY A 16 1.56 -2.60 4.13
CA GLY A 16 0.86 -2.28 2.89
C GLY A 16 0.82 -3.45 1.91
N CYS A 17 -0.24 -3.57 1.12
CA CYS A 17 -0.29 -4.51 0.02
C CYS A 17 0.52 -3.95 -1.16
N TYR A 18 1.50 -4.73 -1.61
CA TYR A 18 2.34 -4.37 -2.74
C TYR A 18 2.13 -5.37 -3.86
N ARG A 19 1.95 -4.86 -5.07
CA ARG A 19 1.95 -5.65 -6.29
C ARG A 19 3.32 -5.53 -6.94
N THR A 20 3.92 -6.66 -7.29
CA THR A 20 5.21 -6.73 -7.97
C THR A 20 5.01 -7.25 -9.38
N GLU A 21 5.55 -6.55 -10.37
CA GLU A 21 5.43 -6.93 -11.78
C GLU A 21 6.78 -6.90 -12.48
N PHE A 22 7.06 -7.93 -13.29
CA PHE A 22 8.29 -8.02 -14.06
C PHE A 22 8.18 -7.26 -15.37
N ILE A 23 9.23 -6.52 -15.71
CA ILE A 23 9.32 -5.71 -16.92
C ILE A 23 10.60 -6.03 -17.66
N ARG A 24 10.62 -5.72 -18.96
CA ARG A 24 11.86 -5.80 -19.74
C ARG A 24 12.86 -4.72 -19.27
N PRO A 25 14.17 -5.02 -19.22
CA PRO A 25 15.18 -4.04 -18.83
C PRO A 25 15.16 -2.75 -19.68
N THR A 26 14.85 -2.87 -20.97
CA THR A 26 14.73 -1.73 -21.90
C THR A 26 13.53 -0.82 -21.60
N GLU A 27 12.56 -1.29 -20.82
CA GLU A 27 11.36 -0.52 -20.47
C GLU A 27 11.57 0.36 -19.22
N ILE A 28 12.71 0.22 -18.52
CA ILE A 28 13.03 1.01 -17.32
C ILE A 28 13.00 2.52 -17.62
N VAL A 29 13.40 2.95 -18.81
CA VAL A 29 13.35 4.38 -19.22
C VAL A 29 11.93 4.95 -19.27
N LYS A 30 10.91 4.11 -19.47
CA LYS A 30 9.51 4.55 -19.47
C LYS A 30 8.99 4.85 -18.06
N LEU A 31 9.72 4.44 -17.03
CA LEU A 31 9.46 4.80 -15.63
C LEU A 31 9.82 6.26 -15.32
N ASN A 32 10.51 6.94 -16.23
CA ASN A 32 10.68 8.38 -16.14
C ASN A 32 9.31 9.05 -16.16
N ASN A 33 9.12 10.01 -15.24
CA ASN A 33 7.89 10.80 -15.13
C ASN A 33 6.65 9.99 -14.76
N THR A 34 6.79 8.77 -14.24
CA THR A 34 5.67 8.07 -13.64
C THR A 34 5.51 8.58 -12.20
N ALA A 35 4.52 9.41 -11.93
CA ALA A 35 4.30 10.03 -10.63
C ALA A 35 2.95 9.61 -10.03
N SER A 36 2.91 9.61 -8.69
CA SER A 36 1.68 9.72 -7.91
C SER A 36 1.77 11.04 -7.17
N ILE A 37 0.99 12.03 -7.59
CA ILE A 37 0.97 13.36 -6.97
C ILE A 37 -0.39 13.61 -6.34
N GLN A 38 -0.40 14.18 -5.14
CA GLN A 38 -1.63 14.68 -4.56
C GLN A 38 -2.07 15.92 -5.35
N VAL A 39 -3.25 15.86 -5.97
CA VAL A 39 -3.84 16.95 -6.76
C VAL A 39 -4.93 17.71 -6.00
N GLY A 40 -5.31 17.23 -4.83
CA GLY A 40 -6.27 17.91 -3.97
C GLY A 40 -6.51 17.16 -2.66
N THR A 41 -7.47 17.66 -1.90
CA THR A 41 -7.96 17.03 -0.68
C THR A 41 -9.47 17.16 -0.67
N THR A 42 -10.18 16.06 -0.44
CA THR A 42 -11.62 16.07 -0.18
C THR A 42 -11.85 16.10 1.33
N SER A 43 -12.81 16.90 1.78
CA SER A 43 -13.24 16.93 3.18
C SER A 43 -14.62 16.28 3.30
N HIS A 44 -14.77 15.35 4.23
CA HIS A 44 -16.06 14.76 4.56
C HIS A 44 -16.36 15.03 6.04
N THR A 45 -17.44 15.76 6.30
CA THR A 45 -17.92 15.98 7.68
C THR A 45 -19.06 15.02 7.97
N THR A 46 -18.89 14.21 9.01
CA THR A 46 -19.94 13.35 9.56
C THR A 46 -20.51 13.98 10.82
N SER A 47 -21.83 13.93 10.96
CA SER A 47 -22.56 14.40 12.13
C SER A 47 -23.10 13.18 12.87
N SER A 48 -22.77 13.05 14.15
CA SER A 48 -23.27 12.01 15.04
C SER A 48 -24.08 12.65 16.16
N TYR A 49 -25.33 12.20 16.34
CA TYR A 49 -26.17 12.66 17.43
C TYR A 49 -26.09 11.69 18.61
N ASN A 50 -25.68 12.18 19.76
CA ASN A 50 -25.65 11.41 21.00
C ASN A 50 -26.97 11.61 21.75
N TYR A 51 -27.83 10.58 21.76
CA TYR A 51 -29.13 10.61 22.43
C TYR A 51 -29.03 10.67 23.97
N SER A 52 -27.93 10.16 24.55
CA SER A 52 -27.73 10.16 26.01
C SER A 52 -27.40 11.56 26.53
N THR A 53 -26.56 12.31 25.80
CA THR A 53 -26.14 13.66 26.17
C THR A 53 -26.87 14.78 25.41
N LYS A 54 -27.80 14.43 24.51
CA LYS A 54 -28.54 15.37 23.63
C LYS A 54 -27.60 16.35 22.91
N SER A 55 -26.47 15.86 22.42
CA SER A 55 -25.45 16.68 21.76
C SER A 55 -25.12 16.15 20.37
N THR A 56 -24.80 17.05 19.46
CA THR A 56 -24.36 16.72 18.10
C THR A 56 -22.86 16.91 18.00
N SER A 57 -22.15 15.85 17.63
CA SER A 57 -20.72 15.85 17.40
C SER A 57 -20.45 15.88 15.90
N TYR A 58 -19.57 16.77 15.46
CA TYR A 58 -19.10 16.82 14.08
C TYR A 58 -17.67 16.30 14.01
N SER A 59 -17.41 15.39 13.07
CA SER A 59 -16.06 14.91 12.77
C SER A 59 -15.76 15.21 11.32
N THR A 60 -14.68 15.93 11.04
CA THR A 60 -14.23 16.22 9.69
C THR A 60 -13.01 15.37 9.38
N SER A 61 -13.15 14.51 8.38
CA SER A 61 -12.06 13.70 7.84
C SER A 61 -11.57 14.32 6.53
N TYR A 62 -10.25 14.37 6.35
CA TYR A 62 -9.62 14.85 5.13
C TYR A 62 -8.98 13.68 4.39
N SER A 63 -9.32 13.52 3.12
CA SER A 63 -8.79 12.45 2.26
C SER A 63 -8.03 13.06 1.08
N PRO A 64 -6.75 12.70 0.87
CA PRO A 64 -5.99 13.20 -0.28
C PRO A 64 -6.54 12.63 -1.59
N VAL A 65 -6.67 13.47 -2.61
CA VAL A 65 -6.97 13.05 -3.99
C VAL A 65 -5.65 12.90 -4.73
N MET A 66 -5.34 11.68 -5.16
CA MET A 66 -4.09 11.35 -5.85
C MET A 66 -4.32 11.27 -7.37
N SER A 67 -3.45 11.90 -8.15
CA SER A 67 -3.35 11.70 -9.60
C SER A 67 -2.17 10.80 -9.89
N HIS A 68 -2.42 9.78 -10.71
CA HIS A 68 -1.43 8.79 -11.11
C HIS A 68 -1.19 8.94 -12.62
N SER A 69 0.06 9.11 -13.01
CA SER A 69 0.42 8.91 -14.42
C SER A 69 0.63 7.42 -14.66
N TYR A 70 -0.15 6.83 -15.54
CA TYR A 70 -0.05 5.41 -15.87
C TYR A 70 0.85 5.21 -17.10
N ARG A 71 1.64 4.13 -17.08
CA ARG A 71 2.41 3.67 -18.24
C ARG A 71 2.13 2.20 -18.52
N THR A 72 2.05 1.86 -19.80
CA THR A 72 2.00 0.48 -20.28
C THR A 72 3.43 0.02 -20.50
N LEU A 73 3.82 -1.07 -19.84
CA LEU A 73 5.15 -1.65 -19.94
C LEU A 73 5.06 -3.04 -20.57
N LEU A 74 6.10 -3.43 -21.29
CA LEU A 74 6.20 -4.79 -21.83
C LEU A 74 6.78 -5.75 -20.79
N LYS A 75 6.11 -6.89 -20.61
CA LYS A 75 6.62 -8.01 -19.83
C LYS A 75 7.67 -8.81 -20.60
N PRO A 76 8.48 -9.62 -19.92
CA PRO A 76 9.43 -10.53 -20.59
C PRO A 76 8.74 -11.42 -21.63
N ASP A 77 7.55 -11.94 -21.30
CA ASP A 77 6.74 -12.83 -22.17
C ASP A 77 6.11 -12.14 -23.39
N GLY A 78 6.28 -10.82 -23.55
CA GLY A 78 5.73 -10.04 -24.67
C GLY A 78 4.31 -9.52 -24.45
N THR A 79 3.66 -9.89 -23.35
CA THR A 79 2.39 -9.27 -22.96
C THR A 79 2.62 -7.86 -22.38
N THR A 80 1.58 -7.02 -22.40
CA THR A 80 1.64 -5.70 -21.77
C THR A 80 1.13 -5.77 -20.34
N THR A 81 1.88 -5.16 -19.43
CA THR A 81 1.45 -4.92 -18.06
C THR A 81 0.41 -3.79 -18.05
N PRO A 82 -0.82 -4.03 -17.56
CA PRO A 82 -1.84 -2.99 -17.50
C PRO A 82 -1.45 -1.94 -16.47
N HIS A 83 -1.20 -0.72 -16.96
CA HIS A 83 -1.14 0.53 -16.20
C HIS A 83 -0.33 0.49 -14.89
N ILE A 84 1.00 0.56 -14.99
CA ILE A 84 1.82 0.86 -13.82
C ILE A 84 1.68 2.35 -13.51
N GLY A 85 1.08 2.68 -12.36
CA GLY A 85 0.96 4.03 -11.83
C GLY A 85 1.33 4.05 -10.34
N GLY A 86 1.97 5.11 -9.87
CA GLY A 86 2.30 5.27 -8.44
C GLY A 86 3.17 4.16 -7.85
N PHE A 87 4.23 3.74 -8.54
CA PHE A 87 5.16 2.75 -8.01
C PHE A 87 6.03 3.30 -6.88
N SER A 88 6.48 2.42 -5.98
CA SER A 88 7.33 2.79 -4.84
C SER A 88 8.82 2.65 -5.15
N TYR A 89 9.20 1.56 -5.82
CA TYR A 89 10.59 1.28 -6.20
C TYR A 89 10.67 0.27 -7.34
N ILE A 90 11.81 0.25 -8.01
CA ILE A 90 12.24 -0.82 -8.93
C ILE A 90 13.32 -1.65 -8.25
N THR A 91 13.29 -2.96 -8.49
CA THR A 91 14.37 -3.87 -8.17
C THR A 91 14.98 -4.40 -9.46
N ILE A 92 16.28 -4.23 -9.62
CA ILE A 92 17.07 -4.74 -10.75
C ILE A 92 17.87 -5.92 -10.24
N PHE A 93 17.77 -7.04 -10.95
CA PHE A 93 18.53 -8.24 -10.66
C PHE A 93 19.53 -8.46 -11.79
N THR A 94 20.80 -8.53 -11.43
CA THR A 94 21.87 -8.74 -12.40
C THR A 94 22.13 -10.22 -12.64
N THR A 95 22.70 -10.53 -13.80
CA THR A 95 23.16 -11.87 -14.18
C THR A 95 24.20 -12.42 -13.22
N ASN A 96 25.00 -11.54 -12.59
CA ASN A 96 25.99 -11.90 -11.57
C ASN A 96 25.39 -12.16 -10.17
N GLY A 97 24.06 -12.18 -10.05
CA GLY A 97 23.35 -12.42 -8.78
C GLY A 97 23.23 -11.18 -7.89
N GLY A 98 23.62 -10.00 -8.37
CA GLY A 98 23.46 -8.74 -7.65
C GLY A 98 22.00 -8.26 -7.69
N GLN A 99 21.62 -7.49 -6.66
CA GLN A 99 20.30 -6.88 -6.57
C GLN A 99 20.43 -5.41 -6.19
N TYR A 100 19.81 -4.54 -6.99
CA TYR A 100 19.74 -3.11 -6.75
C TYR A 100 18.30 -2.69 -6.53
N LYS A 101 18.02 -1.99 -5.43
CA LYS A 101 16.71 -1.39 -5.15
C LYS A 101 16.80 0.11 -5.35
N VAL A 102 16.07 0.62 -6.34
CA VAL A 102 16.04 2.04 -6.70
C VAL A 102 14.68 2.62 -6.40
N GLU A 103 14.63 3.53 -5.44
CA GLU A 103 13.41 4.20 -4.99
C GLU A 103 13.07 5.41 -5.86
N TYR A 104 11.77 5.66 -5.99
CA TYR A 104 11.25 6.84 -6.67
C TYR A 104 11.77 8.16 -6.02
N PRO A 105 12.05 9.23 -6.79
CA PRO A 105 11.94 9.36 -8.25
C PRO A 105 13.03 8.63 -9.02
N ILE A 106 12.66 7.89 -10.06
CA ILE A 106 13.60 7.20 -10.96
C ILE A 106 13.92 8.12 -12.15
N GLN A 107 15.21 8.23 -12.47
CA GLN A 107 15.69 8.83 -13.71
C GLN A 107 16.52 7.78 -14.46
N ALA A 108 16.09 7.41 -15.65
CA ALA A 108 16.73 6.39 -16.47
C ALA A 108 16.90 6.88 -17.90
N SER A 109 18.07 6.75 -18.50
CA SER A 109 18.28 7.02 -19.92
C SER A 109 19.08 5.91 -20.58
N ILE A 110 18.79 5.61 -21.84
CA ILE A 110 19.57 4.64 -22.62
C ILE A 110 20.69 5.39 -23.31
N ASN A 111 21.92 4.91 -23.12
CA ASN A 111 23.11 5.36 -23.81
C ASN A 111 23.82 4.14 -24.44
N GLY A 112 23.46 3.83 -25.69
CA GLY A 112 23.94 2.63 -26.37
C GLY A 112 23.50 1.35 -25.67
N GLU A 113 24.47 0.55 -25.24
CA GLU A 113 24.24 -0.72 -24.50
C GLU A 113 23.99 -0.53 -23.00
N ASN A 114 24.11 0.70 -22.50
CA ASN A 114 24.01 1.02 -21.08
C ASN A 114 22.69 1.74 -20.78
N ILE A 115 22.15 1.48 -19.59
CA ILE A 115 21.13 2.30 -18.96
C ILE A 115 21.82 3.09 -17.86
N LYS A 116 21.81 4.41 -18.00
CA LYS A 116 22.16 5.34 -16.94
C LYS A 116 20.98 5.47 -16.01
N LEU A 117 21.12 5.03 -14.77
CA LEU A 117 20.04 4.94 -13.79
C LEU A 117 20.38 5.71 -12.52
N ALA A 118 19.45 6.51 -12.03
CA ALA A 118 19.50 7.20 -10.76
C ALA A 118 18.15 7.11 -10.03
N GLY A 119 18.18 7.17 -8.70
CA GLY A 119 16.99 7.29 -7.88
C GLY A 119 17.25 7.96 -6.54
N LYS A 120 16.23 8.01 -5.67
CA LYS A 120 16.34 8.69 -4.37
C LYS A 120 17.46 8.12 -3.48
N ASN A 121 17.60 6.81 -3.46
CA ASN A 121 18.55 6.06 -2.65
C ASN A 121 19.66 5.42 -3.50
N PHE A 122 19.75 5.76 -4.79
CA PHE A 122 20.64 5.12 -5.73
C PHE A 122 21.36 6.20 -6.53
N PRO A 123 22.68 6.37 -6.36
CA PRO A 123 23.42 7.36 -7.11
C PRO A 123 23.38 7.02 -8.60
N GLU A 124 23.62 8.02 -9.44
CA GLU A 124 23.66 7.83 -10.88
C GLU A 124 24.76 6.82 -11.26
N GLN A 125 24.37 5.73 -11.91
CA GLN A 125 25.28 4.67 -12.35
C GLN A 125 24.89 4.16 -13.73
N ASP A 126 25.90 3.80 -14.52
CA ASP A 126 25.73 3.11 -15.79
C ASP A 126 25.68 1.60 -15.57
N ILE A 127 24.58 0.97 -16.00
CA ILE A 127 24.37 -0.48 -15.91
C ILE A 127 24.21 -1.01 -17.33
N ARG A 128 25.00 -2.02 -17.71
CA ARG A 128 24.84 -2.65 -19.03
C ARG A 128 23.51 -3.38 -19.10
N ILE A 129 22.75 -3.19 -20.18
CA ILE A 129 21.43 -3.81 -20.37
C ILE A 129 21.53 -5.34 -20.34
N VAL A 130 22.59 -5.89 -20.94
CA VAL A 130 22.86 -7.33 -21.01
C VAL A 130 23.15 -7.97 -19.66
N ASP A 131 23.60 -7.17 -18.69
CA ASP A 131 23.89 -7.64 -17.33
C ASP A 131 22.62 -7.64 -16.47
N ILE A 132 21.50 -7.10 -16.96
CA ILE A 132 20.22 -7.09 -16.26
C ILE A 132 19.44 -8.35 -16.65
N HIS A 133 19.40 -9.33 -15.75
CA HIS A 133 18.65 -10.57 -15.93
C HIS A 133 17.13 -10.31 -15.89
N LYS A 134 16.68 -9.52 -14.91
CA LYS A 134 15.26 -9.17 -14.74
C LYS A 134 15.12 -7.84 -13.99
N ALA A 135 14.05 -7.12 -14.28
CA ALA A 135 13.65 -5.94 -13.54
C ALA A 135 12.22 -6.11 -13.04
N SER A 136 11.97 -5.77 -11.78
CA SER A 136 10.64 -5.82 -11.18
C SER A 136 10.26 -4.46 -10.63
N VAL A 137 9.08 -3.97 -11.00
CA VAL A 137 8.50 -2.75 -10.45
C VAL A 137 7.54 -3.15 -9.33
N THR A 138 7.66 -2.48 -8.19
CA THR A 138 6.74 -2.67 -7.06
C THR A 138 5.85 -1.46 -6.91
N THR A 139 4.55 -1.68 -7.04
CA THR A 139 3.49 -0.68 -6.85
C THR A 139 2.76 -0.92 -5.54
N TYR A 140 2.53 0.16 -4.80
CA TYR A 140 1.67 0.13 -3.62
C TYR A 140 0.19 0.11 -4.06
N ASP A 141 -0.54 -0.91 -3.63
CA ASP A 141 -1.99 -1.02 -3.86
C ASP A 141 -2.75 -0.51 -2.63
N GLY A 142 -2.98 0.80 -2.61
CA GLY A 142 -3.70 1.46 -1.51
C GLY A 142 -5.14 0.96 -1.35
N SER A 143 -5.82 0.64 -2.45
CA SER A 143 -7.20 0.13 -2.43
C SER A 143 -7.30 -1.25 -1.78
N SER A 144 -6.43 -2.20 -2.17
CA SER A 144 -6.40 -3.51 -1.55
C SER A 144 -5.97 -3.44 -0.09
N THR A 145 -4.98 -2.60 0.24
CA THR A 145 -4.55 -2.38 1.62
C THR A 145 -5.73 -1.90 2.48
N TYR A 146 -6.46 -0.88 2.00
CA TYR A 146 -7.61 -0.33 2.72
C TYR A 146 -8.73 -1.35 2.93
N MET A 147 -9.07 -2.12 1.89
CA MET A 147 -10.07 -3.19 2.00
C MET A 147 -9.68 -4.25 3.02
N ILE A 148 -8.42 -4.69 3.03
CA ILE A 148 -7.94 -5.68 4.01
C ILE A 148 -7.99 -5.11 5.42
N VAL A 149 -7.56 -3.86 5.61
CA VAL A 149 -7.66 -3.16 6.91
C VAL A 149 -9.11 -3.10 7.38
N MET A 150 -10.05 -2.73 6.51
CA MET A 150 -11.48 -2.68 6.83
C MET A 150 -12.02 -4.07 7.22
N LEU A 151 -11.72 -5.10 6.43
CA LEU A 151 -12.21 -6.47 6.67
C LEU A 151 -11.69 -7.02 8.01
N VAL A 152 -10.39 -6.86 8.29
CA VAL A 152 -9.82 -7.31 9.56
C VAL A 152 -10.40 -6.53 10.73
N SER A 153 -10.63 -5.22 10.58
CA SER A 153 -11.27 -4.40 11.61
C SER A 153 -12.68 -4.88 11.92
N VAL A 154 -13.47 -5.25 10.91
CA VAL A 154 -14.82 -5.82 11.08
C VAL A 154 -14.77 -7.17 11.80
N VAL A 155 -13.88 -8.08 11.39
CA VAL A 155 -13.74 -9.40 12.02
C VAL A 155 -13.36 -9.28 13.49
N ILE A 156 -12.37 -8.45 13.81
CA ILE A 156 -11.94 -8.22 15.20
C ILE A 156 -13.08 -7.65 16.03
N THR A 157 -13.82 -6.67 15.50
CA THR A 157 -14.98 -6.08 16.19
C THR A 157 -16.05 -7.13 16.47
N GLY A 158 -16.33 -8.02 15.51
CA GLY A 158 -17.25 -9.14 15.69
C GLY A 158 -16.83 -10.11 16.78
N ILE A 159 -15.54 -10.47 16.84
CA ILE A 159 -14.99 -11.35 17.88
C ILE A 159 -15.12 -10.68 19.26
N ILE A 160 -14.78 -9.39 19.38
CA ILE A 160 -14.91 -8.64 20.64
C ILE A 160 -16.35 -8.64 21.11
N MET A 161 -17.28 -8.30 20.21
CA MET A 161 -18.71 -8.24 20.53
C MET A 161 -19.24 -9.61 20.95
N GLY A 162 -18.82 -10.68 20.26
CA GLY A 162 -19.17 -12.06 20.61
C GLY A 162 -18.67 -12.46 22.00
N VAL A 163 -17.42 -12.15 22.34
CA VAL A 163 -16.86 -12.41 23.68
C VAL A 163 -17.61 -11.60 24.75
N TYR A 164 -17.91 -10.33 24.48
CA TYR A 164 -18.61 -9.47 25.44
C TYR A 164 -20.03 -9.98 25.71
N LEU A 165 -20.78 -10.33 24.66
CA LEU A 165 -22.12 -10.89 24.77
C LEU A 165 -22.12 -12.25 25.47
N SER A 166 -21.16 -13.14 25.17
CA SER A 166 -21.03 -14.44 25.84
C SER A 166 -20.73 -14.29 27.33
N SER A 167 -19.88 -13.33 27.72
CA SER A 167 -19.58 -13.06 29.14
C SER A 167 -20.77 -12.46 29.90
N SER A 168 -21.58 -11.63 29.24
CA SER A 168 -22.78 -11.03 29.85
C SER A 168 -23.88 -12.07 30.10
N SER A 169 -23.96 -13.14 29.31
CA SER A 169 -24.95 -14.21 29.50
C SER A 169 -24.62 -15.17 30.66
N GLU A 170 -23.34 -15.31 31.03
CA GLU A 170 -22.93 -16.12 32.18
C GLU A 170 -23.23 -15.39 33.51
N ASP A 171 -23.07 -14.07 33.55
CA ASP A 171 -23.30 -13.25 34.74
C ASP A 171 -24.79 -13.14 35.13
N GLU A 172 -25.70 -13.10 34.15
CA GLU A 172 -27.15 -13.19 34.41
C GLU A 172 -27.58 -14.58 34.88
N SER A 173 -26.96 -15.64 34.36
CA SER A 173 -27.24 -17.01 34.81
C SER A 173 -26.78 -17.24 36.25
N TYR A 174 -25.61 -16.72 36.63
CA TYR A 174 -25.10 -16.87 37.99
C TYR A 174 -25.97 -16.15 39.04
N LYS A 175 -26.43 -14.93 38.75
CA LYS A 175 -27.35 -14.16 39.62
C LYS A 175 -28.73 -14.81 39.76
N LYS A 176 -29.13 -15.66 38.81
CA LYS A 176 -30.41 -16.38 38.87
C LYS A 176 -30.37 -17.61 39.79
N PHE A 177 -29.18 -18.16 40.05
CA PHE A 177 -28.99 -19.35 40.90
C PHE A 177 -28.39 -19.04 42.28
N HIS A 178 -27.79 -17.85 42.47
CA HIS A 178 -27.27 -17.39 43.76
C HIS A 178 -27.67 -15.91 44.00
N PRO A 179 -28.83 -15.64 44.62
CA PRO A 179 -29.22 -14.31 45.09
C PRO A 179 -28.46 -13.88 46.37
#